data_AF-A0A9N9PJF6-F1
#
_entry.id   AF-A0A9N9PJF6-F1
#
_cell.length_a   1.000
_cell.length_b   1.000
_cell.length_c   1.000
_cell.angle_alpha   90.00
_cell.angle_beta   90.00
_cell.angle_gamma   90.00
#
_symmetry.space_group_name_H-M   'P 1'
#
loop_
_entity.id
_entity.type
_entity.pdbx_description
1 polymer ?
#
loop_
_entity_poly.entity_id
_entity_poly.type
_entity_poly.pdbx_seq_one_letter_code
_entity_poly.pdbx_strand_id
1 'polypeptide(L)' 'YSRSRNYNTLYICGTDEYGTATETKAQEEGISCQELCDKYHSLHAKIYKWFDIEFDYFGRTTTQQQT' A
#
# COMPACT_ATOMS: atom_id res chain seq x y z
N TYR A 1 -11.05 -18.70 -0.89
CA TYR A 1 -11.63 -19.68 -1.84
C TYR A 1 -10.58 -20.35 -2.71
N SER A 2 -9.79 -19.63 -3.51
CA SER A 2 -8.79 -20.25 -4.41
C SER A 2 -7.79 -21.14 -3.65
N ARG A 3 -7.22 -20.66 -2.54
CA ARG A 3 -6.35 -21.43 -1.64
C ARG A 3 -7.02 -22.72 -1.11
N SER A 4 -8.27 -22.63 -0.65
CA SER A 4 -9.01 -23.80 -0.13
C SER A 4 -9.39 -24.84 -1.20
N ARG A 5 -9.22 -24.51 -2.48
CA ARG A 5 -9.44 -25.42 -3.61
C ARG A 5 -8.11 -25.98 -4.16
N ASN A 6 -7.00 -25.78 -3.43
CA ASN A 6 -5.65 -26.20 -3.83
C ASN A 6 -5.18 -25.61 -5.17
N TYR A 7 -5.67 -24.43 -5.54
CA TYR A 7 -5.11 -23.69 -6.66
C TYR A 7 -3.88 -22.90 -6.21
N ASN A 8 -2.83 -22.92 -7.04
CA ASN A 8 -1.67 -22.04 -6.88
C ASN A 8 -2.16 -20.59 -6.96
N THR A 9 -2.19 -19.93 -5.81
CA THR A 9 -2.80 -18.61 -5.64
C THR A 9 -1.77 -17.67 -5.06
N LEU A 10 -1.64 -16.50 -5.69
CA LEU A 10 -0.83 -15.39 -5.21
C LEU A 10 -1.74 -14.15 -5.16
N TYR A 11 -1.94 -13.60 -3.97
CA TYR A 11 -2.80 -12.47 -3.70
C TYR A 11 -1.97 -11.25 -3.29
N ILE A 12 -1.79 -10.34 -4.24
CA ILE A 12 -0.94 -9.15 -4.09
C ILE A 12 -1.80 -7.90 -4.06
N CYS A 13 -1.44 -6.96 -3.21
CA CYS A 13 -1.99 -5.61 -3.19
C CYS A 13 -0.88 -4.61 -2.78
N GLY A 14 -1.21 -3.33 -2.70
CA GLY A 14 -0.27 -2.31 -2.28
C GLY A 14 -0.88 -0.92 -2.26
N THR A 15 -0.11 0.06 -1.83
CA THR A 15 -0.50 1.47 -1.87
C THR A 15 -0.01 2.15 -3.14
N ASP A 16 -0.91 2.89 -3.78
CA ASP A 16 -0.58 3.83 -4.85
C ASP A 16 -0.26 5.20 -4.25
N GLU A 17 0.90 5.72 -4.60
CA GLU A 17 1.56 6.79 -3.87
C GLU A 17 1.98 7.97 -4.75
N TYR A 18 1.86 7.84 -6.08
CA TYR A 18 2.17 8.92 -7.01
C TYR A 18 0.93 9.77 -7.34
N GLY A 19 1.19 10.99 -7.84
CA GLY A 19 0.17 11.87 -8.40
C GLY A 19 -0.03 13.18 -7.62
N THR A 20 -0.70 14.14 -8.26
CA THR A 20 -0.90 15.50 -7.76
C THR A 20 -1.70 15.56 -6.45
N ALA A 21 -2.55 14.56 -6.20
CA ALA A 21 -3.27 14.45 -4.94
C ALA A 21 -2.32 14.26 -3.74
N THR A 22 -1.30 13.40 -3.89
CA THR A 22 -0.27 13.19 -2.87
C THR A 22 0.49 14.48 -2.59
N GLU A 23 0.90 15.21 -3.64
CA GLU A 23 1.61 16.49 -3.52
C GLU A 23 0.77 17.54 -2.79
N THR A 24 -0.50 17.66 -3.16
CA THR A 24 -1.44 18.62 -2.54
C THR A 24 -1.61 18.31 -1.06
N LYS A 25 -1.79 17.03 -0.72
CA LYS A 25 -1.97 16.60 0.67
C LYS A 25 -0.71 16.76 1.51
N ALA A 26 0.46 16.47 0.94
CA ALA A 26 1.74 16.66 1.59
C ALA A 26 1.98 18.15 1.89
N GLN A 27 1.64 19.04 0.95
CA GLN A 27 1.71 20.49 1.14
C GLN A 27 0.73 20.98 2.23
N GLU A 28 -0.50 20.46 2.27
CA GLU A 28 -1.48 20.78 3.33
C GLU A 28 -1.01 20.35 4.72
N GLU A 29 -0.35 19.19 4.83
CA GLU A 29 0.17 18.65 6.09
C GLU A 29 1.57 19.20 6.44
N GLY A 30 2.20 19.97 5.54
CA GLY A 30 3.54 20.54 5.75
C GLY A 30 4.66 19.51 5.82
N ILE A 31 4.49 18.36 5.17
CA ILE A 31 5.44 17.23 5.14
C ILE A 31 5.83 16.90 3.71
N SER A 32 6.87 16.08 3.51
CA SER A 32 7.23 15.58 2.19
C SER A 32 6.24 14.53 1.69
N CYS A 33 6.14 14.35 0.36
CA CYS A 33 5.33 13.29 -0.24
C CYS A 33 5.72 11.90 0.28
N GLN A 34 7.02 11.66 0.48
CA GLN A 34 7.51 10.38 1.00
C GLN A 34 7.01 10.13 2.44
N GLU A 35 7.09 11.13 3.32
CA GLU A 35 6.61 11.01 4.70
C GLU A 35 5.10 10.78 4.76
N LEU A 36 4.33 11.47 3.91
CA LEU A 36 2.89 11.26 3.77
C LEU A 36 2.61 9.80 3.38
N CYS A 37 3.25 9.33 2.32
CA CYS A 37 3.07 7.97 1.83
C CYS A 37 3.48 6.92 2.87
N ASP A 38 4.59 7.12 3.58
CA ASP A 38 5.08 6.20 4.62
C ASP A 38 4.10 6.08 5.78
N LYS A 39 3.53 7.20 6.20
CA LYS A 39 2.48 7.28 7.23
C LYS A 39 1.24 6.49 6.80
N TYR A 40 0.72 6.76 5.60
CA TYR A 40 -0.53 6.16 5.13
C TYR A 40 -0.38 4.69 4.71
N HIS A 41 0.74 4.29 4.12
CA HIS A 41 1.05 2.89 3.85
C HIS A 41 1.04 2.06 5.13
N SER A 42 1.72 2.54 6.16
CA SER A 42 1.76 1.88 7.47
C SER A 42 0.37 1.78 8.12
N LEU A 43 -0.46 2.81 7.95
CA LEU A 43 -1.83 2.83 8.44
C LEU A 43 -2.70 1.80 7.68
N HIS A 44 -2.63 1.77 6.36
CA HIS A 44 -3.38 0.82 5.52
C HIS A 44 -3.00 -0.62 5.85
N ALA A 45 -1.70 -0.92 5.96
CA ALA A 45 -1.22 -2.25 6.32
C ALA A 45 -1.77 -2.70 7.69
N LYS A 46 -1.82 -1.80 8.68
CA LYS A 46 -2.40 -2.09 10.01
C LYS A 46 -3.90 -2.36 9.93
N ILE A 47 -4.63 -1.54 9.16
CA ILE A 47 -6.08 -1.70 8.97
C ILE A 47 -6.37 -3.06 8.31
N TYR A 48 -5.72 -3.38 7.20
CA TYR A 48 -5.96 -4.64 6.50
C TYR A 48 -5.60 -5.87 7.34
N LYS A 49 -4.52 -5.77 8.15
CA LYS A 49 -4.18 -6.80 9.12
C LYS A 49 -5.26 -6.96 10.21
N TRP A 50 -5.84 -5.87 10.68
CA TRP A 50 -6.92 -5.91 11.68
C TRP A 50 -8.20 -6.55 11.14
N PHE A 51 -8.50 -6.33 9.85
CA PHE A 51 -9.60 -6.99 9.14
C PHE A 51 -9.30 -8.42 8.69
N ASP A 52 -8.16 -8.99 9.09
CA ASP A 52 -7.73 -10.35 8.73
C ASP A 52 -7.63 -10.60 7.21
N ILE A 53 -7.17 -9.58 6.48
CA ILE A 53 -6.92 -9.69 5.04
C ILE A 53 -5.51 -10.25 4.81
N GLU A 54 -5.46 -11.51 4.39
CA GLU A 54 -4.20 -12.24 4.15
C GLU A 54 -3.66 -12.06 2.73
N PHE A 55 -3.05 -10.91 2.47
CA PHE A 55 -2.20 -10.72 1.29
C PHE A 55 -0.93 -11.56 1.39
N ASP A 56 -0.51 -12.19 0.29
CA ASP A 56 0.81 -12.83 0.20
C ASP A 56 1.92 -11.77 0.12
N TYR A 57 1.60 -10.61 -0.47
CA TYR A 57 2.48 -9.45 -0.49
C TYR A 57 1.64 -8.16 -0.51
N PHE A 58 1.97 -7.23 0.38
CA PHE A 58 1.41 -5.87 0.41
C PHE A 58 2.52 -4.86 0.15
N GLY A 59 2.61 -4.38 -1.09
CA GLY A 59 3.68 -3.52 -1.58
C GLY A 59 3.32 -2.04 -1.64
N ARG A 60 4.14 -1.30 -2.39
CA ARG A 60 4.07 0.16 -2.61
C ARG A 60 4.49 0.47 -4.03
N THR A 61 3.99 1.56 -4.62
CA THR A 61 4.45 1.99 -5.97
C THR A 61 5.79 2.74 -5.94
N THR A 62 6.20 3.33 -4.81
CA THR A 62 7.48 4.06 -4.68
C THR A 62 8.69 3.11 -4.46
N THR A 63 9.07 2.35 -5.49
CA THR A 63 10.23 1.43 -5.43
C THR A 63 11.15 1.60 -6.64
N GLN A 64 12.43 1.24 -6.51
CA GLN A 64 13.40 1.26 -7.62
C GLN A 64 13.04 0.30 -8.76
N GLN A 65 12.20 -0.70 -8.49
CA GLN A 65 11.74 -1.63 -9.53
C GLN A 65 10.62 -1.02 -10.38
N GLN A 66 9.88 -0.06 -9.83
CA GLN A 66 8.82 0.66 -10.53
C GLN A 66 9.37 1.81 -11.40
N THR A 67 10.52 2.38 -11.01
CA THR A 67 11.16 3.58 -11.61
C THR A 67 12.66 3.43 -11.61
#